data_AF-A0ABD0ZIR5-F1
#
_entry.id   AF-A0ABD0ZIR5-F1
#
_cell.length_a   1.000
_cell.length_b   1.000
_cell.length_c   1.000
_cell.angle_alpha   90.00
_cell.angle_beta   90.00
_cell.angle_gamma   90.00
#
_symmetry.space_group_name_H-M   'P 1'
#
loop_
_entity.id
_entity.type
_entity.pdbx_description
1 polymer ?
#
loop_
_entity_poly.entity_id
_entity_poly.type
_entity_poly.pdbx_seq_one_letter_code
_entity_poly.pdbx_strand_id
1 'polypeptide(L)'
;MDDDFKINHIISEKTDAYGFGIFMQKLLTGEERFHELWHHSNNKFPSLLSKSIEDGKMNEIMDPKMLENMHEVTDEELHQMEAFFVLSERCIGLRGEVPKMMQVAKELKKFS
;
A
#
# COMPACT_ATOMS: atom_id res chain seq x y z
N MET A 1 -0.15 -1.64 -12.72
CA MET A 1 1.00 -1.95 -13.60
C MET A 1 0.81 -1.22 -14.91
N ASP A 2 1.82 -0.44 -15.32
CA ASP A 2 1.83 0.29 -16.59
C ASP A 2 1.72 -0.69 -17.77
N ASP A 3 1.02 -0.28 -18.82
CA ASP A 3 0.74 -1.11 -20.00
C ASP A 3 2.03 -1.50 -20.72
N ASP A 4 3.05 -0.64 -20.67
CA ASP A 4 4.37 -0.93 -21.25
C ASP A 4 5.09 -2.11 -20.58
N PHE A 5 4.93 -2.31 -19.27
CA PHE A 5 5.49 -3.50 -18.63
C PHE A 5 4.68 -4.75 -18.98
N LYS A 6 3.34 -4.65 -18.99
CA LYS A 6 2.46 -5.79 -19.26
C LYS A 6 2.56 -6.29 -20.70
N ILE A 7 2.75 -5.38 -21.64
CA ILE A 7 2.71 -5.67 -23.09
C ILE A 7 4.13 -5.89 -23.62
N ASN A 8 5.10 -5.08 -23.18
CA ASN A 8 6.44 -5.07 -23.78
C ASN A 8 7.55 -5.55 -22.82
N HIS A 9 7.22 -5.96 -21.58
CA HIS A 9 8.19 -6.32 -20.53
C HIS A 9 9.24 -5.22 -20.24
N ILE A 10 8.88 -3.95 -20.49
CA ILE A 10 9.80 -2.83 -20.28
C ILE A 10 9.89 -2.52 -18.78
N ILE A 11 11.09 -2.68 -18.23
CA ILE A 11 11.42 -2.24 -16.87
C ILE A 11 11.67 -0.73 -16.91
N SER A 12 10.98 0.02 -16.05
CA SER A 12 11.13 1.47 -15.93
C SER A 12 11.04 1.92 -14.47
N GLU A 13 11.32 3.19 -14.19
CA GLU A 13 11.12 3.79 -12.86
C GLU A 13 9.69 3.60 -12.33
N LYS A 14 8.69 3.45 -13.21
CA LYS A 14 7.30 3.18 -12.83
C LYS A 14 7.09 1.72 -12.39
N THR A 15 7.85 0.77 -12.94
CA THR A 15 7.82 -0.62 -12.51
C THR A 15 8.42 -0.74 -11.10
N ASP A 16 9.48 0.03 -10.81
CA ASP A 16 10.04 0.11 -9.45
C ASP A 16 9.03 0.74 -8.48
N ALA A 17 8.36 1.84 -8.87
CA ALA A 17 7.30 2.43 -8.07
C ALA A 17 6.16 1.44 -7.80
N TYR A 18 5.72 0.69 -8.80
CA TYR A 18 4.70 -0.35 -8.64
C TYR A 18 5.14 -1.43 -7.62
N GLY A 19 6.34 -2.00 -7.81
CA GLY A 19 6.86 -3.02 -6.90
C GLY A 19 7.00 -2.50 -5.47
N PHE A 20 7.44 -1.26 -5.32
CA PHE A 20 7.54 -0.60 -4.02
C PHE A 20 6.17 -0.34 -3.39
N GLY A 21 5.16 0.06 -4.16
CA GLY A 21 3.78 0.21 -3.68
C GLY A 21 3.19 -1.11 -3.15
N ILE A 22 3.43 -2.22 -3.84
CA ILE A 22 3.05 -3.55 -3.35
C ILE A 22 3.78 -3.89 -2.04
N PHE A 23 5.09 -3.59 -1.98
CA PHE A 23 5.88 -3.80 -0.77
C PHE A 23 5.36 -2.97 0.42
N MET A 24 4.96 -1.72 0.20
CA MET A 24 4.33 -0.88 1.23
C MET A 24 3.05 -1.51 1.78
N GLN A 25 2.15 -1.99 0.92
CA GLN A 25 0.92 -2.66 1.38
C GLN A 25 1.24 -3.91 2.19
N LYS A 26 2.25 -4.66 1.76
CA LYS A 26 2.72 -5.86 2.46
C LYS A 26 3.30 -5.55 3.84
N LEU A 27 4.00 -4.41 4.00
CA LEU A 27 4.46 -3.94 5.31
C LEU A 27 3.28 -3.60 6.24
N LEU A 28 2.23 -2.96 5.71
CA LEU A 28 1.05 -2.60 6.49
C LEU A 28 0.25 -3.81 6.97
N THR A 29 0.05 -4.81 6.11
CA THR A 29 -0.82 -5.96 6.40
C THR A 29 -0.09 -7.14 7.01
N GLY A 30 1.24 -7.20 6.88
CA GLY A 30 2.06 -8.37 7.20
C GLY A 30 2.05 -9.41 6.07
N GLU A 31 3.10 -10.23 6.00
CA GLU A 31 3.34 -11.23 4.95
C GLU A 31 2.20 -12.25 4.82
N GLU A 32 1.79 -12.87 5.93
CA GLU A 32 0.83 -13.96 5.94
C GLU A 32 -0.55 -13.47 5.46
N ARG A 33 -1.05 -12.37 6.05
CA ARG A 33 -2.32 -11.76 5.64
C ARG A 33 -2.28 -11.22 4.21
N PHE A 34 -1.16 -10.62 3.79
CA PHE A 34 -1.00 -10.18 2.41
C PHE A 34 -1.19 -11.35 1.44
N HIS A 35 -0.53 -12.49 1.69
CA HIS A 35 -0.63 -13.66 0.83
C HIS A 35 -2.06 -14.22 0.80
N GLU A 36 -2.70 -14.38 1.95
CA GLU A 36 -4.10 -14.83 2.04
C GLU A 36 -5.02 -13.94 1.20
N LEU A 37 -4.96 -12.62 1.42
CA LEU A 37 -5.86 -11.68 0.77
C LEU A 37 -5.52 -11.50 -0.73
N TRP A 38 -4.24 -11.55 -1.11
CA TRP A 38 -3.80 -11.51 -2.51
C TRP A 38 -4.32 -12.71 -3.32
N HIS A 39 -4.21 -13.92 -2.77
CA HIS A 39 -4.67 -15.14 -3.43
C HIS A 39 -6.20 -15.26 -3.51
N HIS A 40 -6.91 -14.87 -2.44
CA HIS A 40 -8.38 -14.98 -2.41
C HIS A 40 -9.08 -13.87 -3.21
N SER A 41 -8.43 -12.73 -3.39
CA SER A 41 -9.03 -11.58 -4.08
C SER A 41 -8.87 -11.58 -5.60
N ASN A 42 -8.14 -12.54 -6.18
CA ASN A 42 -7.88 -12.61 -7.63
C ASN A 42 -7.37 -11.26 -8.19
N ASN A 43 -6.34 -10.69 -7.55
CA ASN A 43 -5.77 -9.35 -7.80
C ASN A 43 -6.66 -8.14 -7.41
N LYS A 44 -7.78 -8.35 -6.70
CA LYS A 44 -8.61 -7.25 -6.14
C LYS A 44 -8.17 -6.81 -4.76
N PHE A 45 -7.09 -7.39 -4.22
CA PHE A 45 -6.59 -7.12 -2.89
C PHE A 45 -6.43 -5.62 -2.59
N PRO A 46 -5.79 -4.84 -3.47
CA PRO A 46 -5.70 -3.40 -3.24
C PRO A 46 -7.07 -2.72 -3.09
N SER A 47 -8.07 -3.09 -3.91
CA SER A 47 -9.42 -2.52 -3.84
C SER A 47 -10.20 -2.93 -2.58
N LEU A 48 -9.89 -4.10 -2.01
CA LEU A 48 -10.46 -4.53 -0.72
C LEU A 48 -9.88 -3.69 0.42
N LEU A 49 -8.56 -3.44 0.39
CA LEU A 49 -7.91 -2.55 1.34
C LEU A 49 -8.45 -1.12 1.26
N SER A 50 -8.61 -0.56 0.04
CA SER A 50 -9.18 0.78 -0.14
C SER A 50 -10.54 0.91 0.55
N LYS A 51 -11.39 -0.11 0.38
CA LYS A 51 -12.72 -0.15 0.98
C LYS A 51 -12.66 -0.24 2.51
N SER A 52 -11.78 -1.09 3.05
CA SER A 52 -11.62 -1.20 4.51
C SER A 52 -11.18 0.13 5.14
N ILE A 53 -10.39 0.93 4.44
CA ILE A 53 -9.97 2.25 4.90
C ILE A 53 -11.12 3.26 4.82
N GLU A 54 -11.86 3.29 3.70
CA GLU A 54 -13.05 4.14 3.56
C GLU A 54 -14.11 3.84 4.64
N ASP A 55 -14.23 2.57 5.05
CA ASP A 55 -15.14 2.12 6.10
C ASP A 55 -14.59 2.37 7.53
N GLY A 56 -13.41 2.98 7.69
CA GLY A 56 -12.78 3.26 8.99
C GLY A 56 -12.25 2.01 9.71
N LYS A 57 -12.01 0.93 8.98
CA LYS A 57 -11.61 -0.40 9.48
C LYS A 57 -10.14 -0.70 9.21
N MET A 58 -9.30 0.32 9.25
CA MET A 58 -7.85 0.18 9.02
C MET A 58 -7.20 -0.79 10.03
N ASN A 59 -7.66 -0.79 11.27
CA ASN A 59 -7.22 -1.75 12.29
C ASN A 59 -7.48 -3.23 11.93
N GLU A 60 -8.51 -3.53 11.13
CA GLU A 60 -8.83 -4.92 10.75
C GLU A 60 -7.82 -5.48 9.73
N ILE A 61 -7.21 -4.62 8.92
CA ILE A 61 -6.30 -5.00 7.82
C ILE A 61 -4.83 -4.95 8.22
N MET A 62 -4.49 -4.28 9.32
CA MET A 62 -3.11 -4.15 9.79
C MET A 62 -2.48 -5.48 10.20
N ASP A 63 -1.16 -5.57 10.13
CA ASP A 63 -0.40 -6.68 10.69
C ASP A 63 -0.71 -6.80 12.20
N PRO A 64 -1.26 -7.94 12.66
CA PRO A 64 -1.51 -8.18 14.08
C PRO A 64 -0.28 -7.94 14.95
N LYS A 65 0.91 -8.26 14.45
CA LYS A 65 2.17 -8.05 15.18
C LYS A 65 2.49 -6.57 15.34
N MET A 66 2.09 -5.71 14.39
CA MET A 66 2.22 -4.27 14.55
C MET A 66 1.26 -3.76 15.61
N LEU A 67 0.01 -4.23 15.60
CA LEU A 67 -1.01 -3.86 16.58
C LEU A 67 -0.66 -4.33 18.00
N GLU A 68 -0.11 -5.53 18.18
CA GLU A 68 0.31 -6.05 19.48
C GLU A 68 1.42 -5.20 20.14
N ASN A 69 2.27 -4.56 19.33
CA ASN A 69 3.34 -3.69 19.81
C ASN A 69 2.85 -2.24 20.05
N MET A 70 1.67 -1.89 19.57
CA MET A 70 1.04 -0.58 19.79
C MET A 70 0.07 -0.70 20.97
N HIS A 71 0.36 -0.01 22.07
CA HIS A 71 -0.49 -0.08 23.26
C HIS A 71 -1.89 0.50 22.98
N GLU A 72 -1.95 1.63 22.29
CA GLU A 72 -3.16 2.27 21.78
C GLU A 72 -2.78 3.02 20.51
N VAL A 73 -3.48 2.74 19.40
CA VAL A 73 -3.25 3.45 18.13
C VAL A 73 -3.92 4.82 18.24
N THR A 74 -3.12 5.88 18.18
CA THR A 74 -3.63 7.25 18.19
C THR A 74 -4.28 7.60 16.85
N ASP A 75 -5.18 8.59 16.86
CA ASP A 75 -5.75 9.11 15.62
C ASP A 75 -4.66 9.61 14.65
N GLU A 76 -3.57 10.19 15.17
CA GLU A 76 -2.46 10.66 14.34
C GLU A 76 -1.73 9.50 13.63
N GLU A 77 -1.44 8.42 14.35
CA GLU A 77 -0.87 7.20 13.77
C GLU A 77 -1.82 6.62 12.71
N LEU A 78 -3.13 6.57 13.00
CA LEU A 78 -4.13 6.10 12.04
C LEU A 78 -4.09 6.93 10.73
N HIS A 79 -4.09 8.26 10.82
CA HIS A 79 -4.01 9.14 9.66
C HIS A 79 -2.69 8.99 8.90
N GLN A 80 -1.56 8.79 9.59
CA GLN A 80 -0.28 8.53 8.93
C GLN A 80 -0.31 7.21 8.16
N MET A 81 -0.91 6.18 8.74
CA MET A 81 -1.06 4.87 8.10
C MET A 81 -1.99 4.93 6.90
N GLU A 82 -3.09 5.67 6.99
CA GLU A 82 -3.97 5.96 5.85
C GLU A 82 -3.20 6.68 4.74
N ALA A 83 -2.46 7.74 5.06
CA ALA A 83 -1.67 8.47 4.09
C ALA A 83 -0.60 7.58 3.42
N PHE A 84 0.04 6.69 4.20
CA PHE A 84 0.98 5.69 3.70
C PHE A 84 0.30 4.72 2.74
N PHE A 85 -0.90 4.24 3.08
CA PHE A 85 -1.67 3.37 2.18
C PHE A 85 -2.08 4.09 0.90
N VAL A 86 -2.59 5.33 0.98
CA VAL A 86 -2.96 6.13 -0.20
C VAL A 86 -1.77 6.36 -1.13
N LEU A 87 -0.58 6.59 -0.57
CA LEU A 87 0.65 6.65 -1.36
C LEU A 87 0.93 5.31 -2.07
N SER A 88 0.73 4.18 -1.40
CA SER A 88 0.87 2.86 -2.01
C SER A 88 -0.08 2.65 -3.20
N GLU A 89 -1.34 3.10 -3.10
CA GLU A 89 -2.33 2.99 -4.18
C GLU A 89 -1.93 3.79 -5.42
N ARG A 90 -1.36 4.98 -5.20
CA ARG A 90 -0.81 5.81 -6.27
C ARG A 90 0.36 5.10 -6.96
N CYS A 91 1.28 4.53 -6.18
CA CYS A 91 2.42 3.76 -6.69
C CYS A 91 1.98 2.58 -7.59
N ILE A 92 0.88 1.89 -7.25
CA ILE A 92 0.38 0.76 -8.05
C ILE A 92 -0.56 1.17 -9.21
N GLY A 93 -0.89 2.47 -9.30
CA GLY A 93 -1.71 3.04 -10.36
C GLY A 93 -3.21 2.86 -10.16
N LEU A 94 -3.67 2.67 -8.93
CA LEU A 94 -5.10 2.61 -8.60
C LEU A 94 -5.70 3.97 -8.28
N ARG A 95 -4.84 4.95 -7.97
CA ARG A 95 -5.25 6.30 -7.62
C ARG A 95 -4.36 7.31 -8.31
N GLY A 96 -4.92 8.14 -9.18
CA GLY A 96 -4.18 9.22 -9.85
C GLY A 96 -2.97 8.74 -10.67
N GLU A 97 -1.98 9.63 -10.83
CA GLU A 97 -0.74 9.35 -11.56
C GLU A 97 0.25 8.56 -10.69
N VAL A 98 0.94 7.60 -11.31
CA VAL A 98 2.02 6.84 -10.67
C VAL A 98 3.21 7.78 -10.39
N PRO A 99 3.56 8.03 -9.12
CA PRO A 99 4.66 8.92 -8.77
C PRO A 99 6.02 8.33 -9.15
N LYS A 100 7.00 9.21 -9.40
CA LYS A 100 8.40 8.82 -9.47
C LYS A 100 8.92 8.41 -8.09
N MET A 101 9.88 7.49 -8.03
CA MET A 101 10.46 7.02 -6.75
C MET A 101 11.01 8.15 -5.87
N MET A 102 11.57 9.20 -6.45
CA MET A 102 12.00 10.39 -5.71
C MET A 102 10.84 11.10 -5.00
N GLN A 103 9.66 11.15 -5.62
CA GLN A 103 8.45 11.73 -5.01
C GLN A 103 7.95 10.83 -3.88
N VAL A 104 7.93 9.50 -4.10
CA VAL A 104 7.59 8.52 -3.05
C VAL A 104 8.47 8.71 -1.83
N ALA A 105 9.80 8.75 -2.00
CA ALA A 105 10.73 8.97 -0.89
C ALA A 105 10.52 10.32 -0.18
N LYS A 106 10.20 11.38 -0.94
CA LYS A 106 9.94 12.71 -0.37
C LYS A 106 8.64 12.74 0.45
N GLU A 107 7.61 12.03 0.01
CA GLU A 107 6.34 11.91 0.74
C GLU A 107 6.50 11.06 2.00
N LEU A 108 7.20 9.92 1.92
CA LEU A 108 7.49 9.06 3.07
C LEU A 108 8.25 9.77 4.20
N LYS A 109 9.18 10.67 3.86
CA LYS A 109 9.91 11.48 4.85
C LYS A 109 9.01 12.39 5.69
N LYS A 110 7.77 12.64 5.27
CA LYS A 110 6.82 13.43 6.05
C LYS A 110 6.13 12.61 7.14
N PHE A 111 6.25 11.29 7.09
CA PHE A 111 5.75 10.36 8.10
C PHE A 111 6.81 10.05 9.17
N SER A 112 7.97 10.71 9.10
CA SER A 112 9.16 10.50 9.95
C SER A 112 9.36 11.65 10.93
#